data_AF-A0A8C9JEX0-F1
#
_entry.id   AF-A0A8C9JEX0-F1
#
_cell.length_a   1.000
_cell.length_b   1.000
_cell.length_c   1.000
_cell.angle_alpha   90.00
_cell.angle_beta   90.00
_cell.angle_gamma   90.00
#
_symmetry.space_group_name_H-M   'P 1'
#
loop_
_entity.id
_entity.type
_entity.pdbx_description
1 polymer ?
#
loop_
_entity_poly.entity_id
_entity_poly.type
_entity_poly.pdbx_seq_one_letter_code
_entity_poly.pdbx_strand_id
1 'polypeptide(L)'
;TPSLTVANEPVLAFTQGSPERDALEKALKDLKGRTEAIPCVVGDEEVWTSDVRYQVSPFNHGHKVAKFCYADKALLNRASEAALAARKEGDLKPVADRAQIFLKAADMLSGPRRAEVLAKTMVGQGKTVIQAEIDAAAELIDFFRFNAKFAVELEGQQPLSVPPRPNSVVSRGREGGNVVLWKPSDTAMLASSAVYRILREAGLPPNIIQFVPADGPTFGDTVTSSEHLCGINFTGSVPTFKHLWKQVAQNLDRFRTFPRLAGGKGPSPGTLPSPMGAGEGGGQRRCTLSRLWHLHPSAALYKVGSRELSTPAEDFGTFFSAVIDAKEIFGPVLTVYVYPDDKYKETLRLVDSTSSYGLTGAVFAQDKDVVQEATTMLRNFLAGDLDRLISRVFRVIGSIVGEALGSICSTGTNDKPGGPHYVLRWTSPQVIKETHEPLGDWRYSYMQ
;
A
#
# COMPACT_ATOMS: atom_id res chain seq x y z
N THR A 1 27.57 -1.10 -10.38
CA THR A 1 26.51 -0.14 -10.02
C THR A 1 26.72 0.27 -8.59
N PRO A 2 26.74 1.56 -8.22
CA PRO A 2 26.83 1.94 -6.81
C PRO A 2 25.61 1.35 -6.09
N SER A 3 25.86 0.61 -5.01
CA SER A 3 24.80 0.04 -4.18
C SER A 3 24.12 1.17 -3.42
N LEU A 4 22.82 1.38 -3.66
CA LEU A 4 22.05 2.37 -2.91
C LEU A 4 21.82 1.85 -1.50
N THR A 5 22.42 2.48 -0.50
CA THR A 5 22.21 2.12 0.90
C THR A 5 21.04 2.92 1.45
N VAL A 6 20.04 2.22 1.99
CA VAL A 6 18.88 2.81 2.65
C VAL A 6 18.61 2.09 3.96
N ALA A 7 17.98 2.77 4.91
CA ALA A 7 17.54 2.23 6.17
C ALA A 7 16.10 2.66 6.44
N ASN A 8 15.42 1.91 7.31
CA ASN A 8 14.08 2.27 7.77
C ASN A 8 14.09 3.62 8.48
N GLU A 9 13.06 4.42 8.23
CA GLU A 9 12.85 5.69 8.88
C GLU A 9 12.59 5.51 10.38
N PRO A 10 13.29 6.25 11.25
CA PRO A 10 13.01 6.22 12.68
C PRO A 10 11.58 6.67 12.99
N VAL A 11 10.88 5.92 13.84
CA VAL A 11 9.60 6.32 14.41
C VAL A 11 9.86 7.26 15.58
N LEU A 12 9.35 8.48 15.48
CA LEU A 12 9.55 9.52 16.49
C LEU A 12 8.63 9.32 17.69
N ALA A 13 9.05 9.81 18.85
CA ALA A 13 8.39 9.52 20.13
C ALA A 13 7.31 10.54 20.52
N PHE A 14 7.36 11.78 20.00
CA PHE A 14 6.40 12.86 20.30
C PHE A 14 6.22 13.12 21.80
N THR A 15 7.32 13.04 22.57
CA THR A 15 7.32 13.35 24.00
C THR A 15 7.03 14.84 24.23
N GLN A 16 6.57 15.19 25.43
CA GLN A 16 6.30 16.58 25.77
C GLN A 16 7.58 17.42 25.67
N GLY A 17 7.53 18.54 24.94
CA GLY A 17 8.68 19.42 24.68
C GLY A 17 9.62 18.94 23.56
N SER A 18 9.26 17.89 22.83
CA SER A 18 10.03 17.45 21.66
C SER A 18 9.73 18.33 20.44
N PRO A 19 10.72 18.63 19.58
CA PRO A 19 10.51 19.46 18.39
C PRO A 19 9.43 18.93 17.44
N GLU A 20 9.34 17.61 17.28
CA GLU A 20 8.35 16.96 16.43
C GLU A 20 6.92 17.13 16.96
N ARG A 21 6.76 17.15 18.28
CA ARG A 21 5.46 17.41 18.90
C ARG A 21 5.04 18.85 18.69
N ASP A 22 5.92 19.81 18.93
CA ASP A 22 5.64 21.24 18.73
C ASP A 22 5.27 21.54 17.26
N ALA A 23 5.99 20.93 16.32
CA ALA A 23 5.70 21.04 14.89
C ALA A 23 4.33 20.45 14.53
N LEU A 24 3.97 19.29 15.09
CA LEU A 24 2.69 18.65 14.85
C LEU A 24 1.52 19.43 15.46
N GLU A 25 1.66 19.91 16.69
CA GLU A 25 0.65 20.76 17.35
C GLU A 25 0.39 22.04 16.54
N LYS A 26 1.45 22.66 16.00
CA LYS A 26 1.33 23.79 15.08
C LYS A 26 0.58 23.40 13.80
N ALA A 27 0.95 22.30 13.15
CA ALA A 27 0.30 21.85 11.91
C ALA A 27 -1.19 21.50 12.11
N LEU A 28 -1.55 20.88 13.24
CA LEU A 28 -2.96 20.62 13.60
C LEU A 28 -3.74 21.91 13.83
N LYS A 29 -3.14 22.90 14.51
CA LYS A 29 -3.73 24.23 14.69
C LYS A 29 -3.97 24.93 13.35
N ASP A 30 -3.03 24.80 12.41
CA ASP A 30 -3.15 25.37 11.07
C ASP A 30 -4.25 24.72 10.23
N LEU A 31 -4.67 23.49 10.53
CA LEU A 31 -5.78 22.81 9.85
C LEU A 31 -7.15 23.07 10.51
N LYS A 32 -7.20 23.55 11.75
CA LYS A 32 -8.44 23.74 12.50
C LYS A 32 -9.36 24.74 11.80
N GLY A 33 -10.56 24.30 11.44
CA GLY A 33 -11.56 25.13 10.76
C GLY A 33 -11.25 25.48 9.29
N ARG A 34 -10.17 24.92 8.70
CA ARG A 34 -9.84 25.14 7.29
C ARG A 34 -10.45 24.06 6.40
N THR A 35 -10.85 24.45 5.20
CA THR A 35 -11.27 23.55 4.11
C THR A 35 -10.35 23.78 2.93
N GLU A 36 -9.58 22.78 2.54
CA GLU A 36 -8.70 22.87 1.37
C GLU A 36 -9.48 22.61 0.08
N ALA A 37 -9.33 23.45 -0.94
CA ALA A 37 -9.88 23.20 -2.27
C ALA A 37 -8.89 22.37 -3.08
N ILE A 38 -9.23 21.12 -3.40
CA ILE A 38 -8.36 20.14 -4.05
C ILE A 38 -8.94 19.83 -5.45
N PRO A 39 -8.33 20.36 -6.52
CA PRO A 39 -8.77 20.08 -7.88
C PRO A 39 -8.32 18.69 -8.35
N CYS A 40 -8.87 18.23 -9.47
CA CYS A 40 -8.17 17.23 -10.28
C CYS A 40 -6.92 17.88 -10.89
N VAL A 41 -5.84 17.12 -11.11
CA VAL A 41 -4.63 17.61 -11.77
C VAL A 41 -4.30 16.74 -12.96
N VAL A 42 -4.30 17.34 -14.15
CA VAL A 42 -3.91 16.71 -15.41
C VAL A 42 -2.71 17.47 -15.98
N GLY A 43 -1.53 16.86 -15.93
CA GLY A 43 -0.28 17.57 -16.21
C GLY A 43 0.00 18.62 -15.14
N ASP A 44 -0.05 19.90 -15.53
CA ASP A 44 0.04 21.06 -14.64
C ASP A 44 -1.30 21.79 -14.49
N GLU A 45 -2.34 21.33 -15.19
CA GLU A 45 -3.67 21.96 -15.19
C GLU A 45 -4.48 21.50 -13.98
N GLU A 46 -4.91 22.46 -13.16
CA GLU A 46 -5.92 22.26 -12.13
C GLU A 46 -7.32 22.30 -12.75
N VAL A 47 -8.07 21.20 -12.66
CA VAL A 47 -9.37 21.05 -13.30
C VAL A 47 -10.46 20.85 -12.25
N TRP A 48 -11.56 21.59 -12.40
CA TRP A 48 -12.79 21.45 -11.61
C TRP A 48 -13.94 20.97 -12.48
N THR A 49 -14.69 19.99 -11.98
CA THR A 49 -15.97 19.58 -12.55
C THR A 49 -17.13 20.07 -11.67
N SER A 50 -18.36 19.97 -12.19
CA SER A 50 -19.56 20.31 -11.42
C SER A 50 -19.87 19.29 -10.31
N ASP A 51 -19.30 18.09 -10.33
CA ASP A 51 -19.56 17.06 -9.32
C ASP A 51 -18.67 17.26 -8.08
N VAL A 52 -19.04 18.27 -7.29
CA VAL A 52 -18.31 18.66 -6.07
C VAL A 52 -18.58 17.68 -4.94
N ARG A 53 -17.49 17.29 -4.27
CA ARG A 53 -17.45 16.39 -3.11
C ARG A 53 -16.72 17.04 -1.94
N TYR A 54 -16.90 16.46 -0.77
CA TYR A 54 -16.23 16.91 0.44
C TYR A 54 -15.67 15.72 1.22
N GLN A 55 -14.46 15.90 1.73
CA GLN A 55 -13.93 15.08 2.81
C GLN A 55 -14.30 15.76 4.13
N VAL A 56 -14.80 14.99 5.09
CA VAL A 56 -15.10 15.46 6.45
C VAL A 56 -14.14 14.83 7.45
N SER A 57 -13.89 15.51 8.57
CA SER A 57 -13.10 14.92 9.66
C SER A 57 -13.89 13.80 10.34
N PRO A 58 -13.34 12.58 10.49
CA PRO A 58 -14.09 11.45 11.07
C PRO A 58 -14.48 11.64 12.54
N PHE A 59 -13.74 12.44 13.30
CA PHE A 59 -14.07 12.74 14.70
C PHE A 59 -14.83 14.06 14.87
N ASN A 60 -15.06 14.80 13.78
CA ASN A 60 -15.89 16.00 13.74
C ASN A 60 -16.45 16.21 12.32
N HIS A 61 -17.52 15.50 11.99
CA HIS A 61 -18.09 15.49 10.64
C HIS A 61 -18.62 16.86 10.17
N GLY A 62 -18.85 17.81 11.09
CA GLY A 62 -19.18 19.19 10.75
C GLY A 62 -18.01 19.95 10.12
N HIS A 63 -16.77 19.53 10.39
CA HIS A 63 -15.57 20.08 9.78
C HIS A 63 -15.32 19.42 8.42
N LYS A 64 -15.62 20.15 7.34
CA LYS A 64 -15.21 19.80 5.97
C LYS A 64 -13.74 20.12 5.79
N VAL A 65 -12.89 19.11 5.76
CA VAL A 65 -11.43 19.28 5.71
C VAL A 65 -10.94 19.52 4.28
N ALA A 66 -11.67 19.01 3.29
CA ALA A 66 -11.41 19.27 1.88
C ALA A 66 -12.68 19.38 1.05
N LYS A 67 -12.66 20.24 0.03
CA LYS A 67 -13.60 20.30 -1.08
C LYS A 67 -12.87 19.84 -2.33
N PHE A 68 -13.39 18.85 -3.04
CA PHE A 68 -12.81 18.34 -4.28
C PHE A 68 -13.90 18.09 -5.32
N CYS A 69 -13.56 17.58 -6.49
CA CYS A 69 -14.54 17.20 -7.51
C CYS A 69 -14.19 15.84 -8.12
N TYR A 70 -15.20 15.13 -8.61
CA TYR A 70 -14.98 13.92 -9.38
C TYR A 70 -14.70 14.22 -10.85
N ALA A 71 -13.67 13.58 -11.40
CA ALA A 71 -13.42 13.53 -12.83
C ALA A 71 -14.52 12.72 -13.52
N ASP A 72 -15.11 13.31 -14.55
CA ASP A 72 -16.01 12.60 -15.46
C ASP A 72 -15.22 11.76 -16.48
N LYS A 73 -15.93 10.96 -17.30
CA LYS A 73 -15.29 10.11 -18.30
C LYS A 73 -14.44 10.92 -19.30
N ALA A 74 -14.85 12.14 -19.63
CA ALA A 74 -14.12 12.99 -20.57
C ALA A 74 -12.78 13.45 -19.98
N LEU A 75 -12.77 13.91 -18.73
CA LEU A 75 -11.55 14.29 -18.04
C LEU A 75 -10.62 13.10 -17.79
N LEU A 76 -11.16 11.93 -17.45
CA LEU A 76 -10.36 10.70 -17.29
C LEU A 76 -9.70 10.28 -18.62
N ASN A 77 -10.41 10.34 -19.74
CA ASN A 77 -9.84 10.03 -21.05
C ASN A 77 -8.76 11.05 -21.45
N ARG A 78 -9.02 12.37 -21.26
CA ARG A 78 -8.01 13.42 -21.44
C ARG A 78 -6.76 13.17 -20.60
N ALA A 79 -6.93 12.79 -19.33
CA ALA A 79 -5.83 12.49 -18.42
C ALA A 79 -5.01 11.28 -18.92
N SER A 80 -5.69 10.25 -19.44
CA SER A 80 -5.06 9.08 -20.06
C SER A 80 -4.26 9.44 -21.29
N GLU A 81 -4.80 10.24 -22.21
CA GLU A 81 -4.11 10.69 -23.41
C GLU A 81 -2.85 11.50 -23.08
N ALA A 82 -2.97 12.45 -22.15
CA ALA A 82 -1.83 13.26 -21.71
C ALA A 82 -0.74 12.41 -21.04
N ALA A 83 -1.15 11.41 -20.24
CA ALA A 83 -0.22 10.45 -19.63
C ALA A 83 0.51 9.62 -20.69
N LEU A 84 -0.22 9.08 -21.67
CA LEU A 84 0.35 8.29 -22.77
C LEU A 84 1.35 9.10 -23.60
N ALA A 85 1.12 10.39 -23.80
CA ALA A 85 2.04 11.28 -24.50
C ALA A 85 3.38 11.47 -23.77
N ALA A 86 3.38 11.54 -22.44
CA ALA A 86 4.60 11.70 -21.62
C ALA A 86 5.37 10.39 -21.39
N ARG A 87 4.73 9.25 -21.64
CA ARG A 87 5.20 7.91 -21.27
C ARG A 87 6.56 7.54 -21.83
N LYS A 88 6.78 7.78 -23.13
CA LYS A 88 8.01 7.36 -23.82
C LYS A 88 9.24 8.10 -23.31
N GLU A 89 9.13 9.41 -23.13
CA GLU A 89 10.22 10.21 -22.56
C GLU A 89 10.49 9.77 -21.11
N GLY A 90 9.44 9.54 -20.31
CA GLY A 90 9.57 9.04 -18.95
C GLY A 90 10.24 7.66 -18.84
N ASP A 91 9.95 6.74 -19.77
CA ASP A 91 10.55 5.39 -19.78
C ASP A 91 12.04 5.40 -20.08
N LEU A 92 12.47 6.28 -20.99
CA LEU A 92 13.85 6.38 -21.44
C LEU A 92 14.77 7.07 -20.43
N LYS A 93 14.20 7.75 -19.40
CA LYS A 93 15.00 8.29 -18.31
C LYS A 93 15.65 7.15 -17.51
N PRO A 94 16.95 7.24 -17.18
CA PRO A 94 17.63 6.26 -16.34
C PRO A 94 16.85 5.94 -15.06
N VAL A 95 16.85 4.68 -14.63
CA VAL A 95 16.15 4.28 -13.39
C VAL A 95 16.68 5.06 -12.20
N ALA A 96 17.99 5.31 -12.15
CA ALA A 96 18.63 6.13 -11.12
C ALA A 96 18.03 7.56 -11.04
N ASP A 97 17.81 8.22 -12.18
CA ASP A 97 17.26 9.58 -12.23
C ASP A 97 15.80 9.59 -11.75
N ARG A 98 15.01 8.59 -12.13
CA ARG A 98 13.65 8.43 -11.63
C ARG A 98 13.64 8.16 -10.12
N ALA A 99 14.56 7.33 -9.63
CA ALA A 99 14.71 7.02 -8.21
C ALA A 99 15.03 8.27 -7.37
N GLN A 100 15.83 9.21 -7.90
CA GLN A 100 16.15 10.46 -7.18
C GLN A 100 14.93 11.31 -6.83
N ILE A 101 13.88 11.30 -7.67
CA ILE A 101 12.63 12.01 -7.36
C ILE A 101 12.00 11.46 -6.08
N PHE A 102 11.93 10.14 -5.94
CA PHE A 102 11.35 9.48 -4.77
C PHE A 102 12.25 9.62 -3.54
N LEU A 103 13.57 9.55 -3.70
CA LEU A 103 14.51 9.80 -2.60
C LEU A 103 14.38 11.24 -2.07
N LYS A 104 14.29 12.23 -2.96
CA LYS A 104 14.04 13.62 -2.56
C LYS A 104 12.69 13.80 -1.89
N ALA A 105 11.63 13.15 -2.39
CA ALA A 105 10.31 13.16 -1.74
C ALA A 105 10.36 12.54 -0.34
N ALA A 106 11.11 11.45 -0.17
CA ALA A 106 11.33 10.80 1.12
C ALA A 106 12.03 11.74 2.11
N ASP A 107 13.04 12.49 1.68
CA ASP A 107 13.75 13.45 2.55
C ASP A 107 12.86 14.65 2.92
N MET A 108 12.02 15.12 1.99
CA MET A 108 11.01 16.14 2.28
C MET A 108 10.01 15.67 3.33
N LEU A 109 9.53 14.43 3.23
CA LEU A 109 8.64 13.80 4.19
C LEU A 109 9.31 13.53 5.55
N SER A 110 10.59 13.14 5.55
CA SER A 110 11.37 12.87 6.76
C SER A 110 11.59 14.15 7.57
N GLY A 111 11.86 15.26 6.89
CA GLY A 111 12.09 16.57 7.51
C GLY A 111 10.90 17.54 7.39
N PRO A 112 10.97 18.54 6.48
CA PRO A 112 10.14 19.75 6.54
C PRO A 112 8.64 19.52 6.35
N ARG A 113 8.23 18.42 5.71
CA ARG A 113 6.82 18.12 5.42
C ARG A 113 6.20 17.11 6.38
N ARG A 114 6.97 16.54 7.33
CA ARG A 114 6.52 15.49 8.25
C ARG A 114 5.25 15.89 9.02
N ALA A 115 5.32 17.03 9.71
CA ALA A 115 4.20 17.52 10.52
C ALA A 115 2.94 17.80 9.69
N GLU A 116 3.08 18.28 8.45
CA GLU A 116 1.93 18.52 7.56
C GLU A 116 1.24 17.21 7.20
N VAL A 117 1.98 16.20 6.73
CA VAL A 117 1.38 14.93 6.30
C VAL A 117 0.77 14.17 7.47
N LEU A 118 1.39 14.22 8.66
CA LEU A 118 0.82 13.67 9.87
C LEU A 118 -0.48 14.39 10.25
N ALA A 119 -0.48 15.71 10.34
CA ALA A 119 -1.66 16.48 10.74
C ALA A 119 -2.84 16.26 9.76
N LYS A 120 -2.57 16.26 8.45
CA LYS A 120 -3.60 15.99 7.42
C LYS A 120 -4.16 14.58 7.50
N THR A 121 -3.31 13.60 7.83
CA THR A 121 -3.72 12.21 8.04
C THR A 121 -4.54 12.06 9.32
N MET A 122 -4.12 12.69 10.42
CA MET A 122 -4.87 12.69 11.67
C MET A 122 -6.25 13.30 11.47
N VAL A 123 -6.32 14.53 10.97
CA VAL A 123 -7.59 15.29 10.85
C VAL A 123 -8.50 14.70 9.77
N GLY A 124 -7.95 14.26 8.65
CA GLY A 124 -8.72 13.75 7.52
C GLY A 124 -9.13 12.28 7.63
N GLN A 125 -8.37 11.45 8.35
CA GLN A 125 -8.60 10.00 8.46
C GLN A 125 -8.82 9.53 9.90
N GLY A 126 -8.83 10.43 10.88
CA GLY A 126 -9.10 10.11 12.28
C GLY A 126 -7.97 9.35 12.99
N LYS A 127 -6.74 9.42 12.46
CA LYS A 127 -5.59 8.74 13.06
C LYS A 127 -5.11 9.47 14.31
N THR A 128 -4.57 8.71 15.26
CA THR A 128 -3.78 9.25 16.38
C THR A 128 -2.35 9.56 15.91
N VAL A 129 -1.58 10.28 16.72
CA VAL A 129 -0.20 10.69 16.40
C VAL A 129 0.64 9.51 15.93
N ILE A 130 0.73 8.45 16.74
CA ILE A 130 1.58 7.30 16.40
C ILE A 130 1.07 6.53 15.18
N GLN A 131 -0.24 6.51 14.93
CA GLN A 131 -0.84 5.84 13.78
C GLN A 131 -0.59 6.60 12.47
N ALA A 132 -0.53 7.93 12.54
CA ALA A 132 -0.15 8.77 11.42
C ALA A 132 1.36 8.74 11.18
N GLU A 133 2.16 8.74 12.25
CA GLU A 133 3.62 8.67 12.20
C GLU A 133 4.12 7.41 11.48
N ILE A 134 3.64 6.23 11.87
CA ILE A 134 4.10 4.98 11.27
C ILE A 134 3.61 4.80 9.82
N ASP A 135 2.58 5.52 9.39
CA ASP A 135 1.94 5.39 8.07
C ASP A 135 2.40 6.48 7.10
N ALA A 136 2.00 7.72 7.38
CA ALA A 136 2.20 8.87 6.49
C ALA A 136 3.65 9.38 6.50
N ALA A 137 4.44 9.04 7.53
CA ALA A 137 5.88 9.24 7.54
C ALA A 137 6.61 7.92 7.31
N ALA A 138 6.78 7.08 8.34
CA ALA A 138 7.74 5.98 8.29
C ALA A 138 7.49 4.99 7.12
N GLU A 139 6.28 4.44 7.01
CA GLU A 139 5.94 3.49 5.93
C GLU A 139 6.05 4.13 4.54
N LEU A 140 5.55 5.35 4.34
CA LEU A 140 5.64 6.05 3.04
C LEU A 140 7.08 6.39 2.64
N ILE A 141 7.88 6.89 3.59
CA ILE A 141 9.30 7.21 3.39
C ILE A 141 10.06 5.94 3.02
N ASP A 142 9.82 4.84 3.74
CA ASP A 142 10.46 3.58 3.45
C ASP A 142 10.04 3.03 2.09
N PHE A 143 8.77 3.14 1.70
CA PHE A 143 8.34 2.75 0.35
C PHE A 143 9.10 3.50 -0.74
N PHE A 144 9.36 4.79 -0.56
CA PHE A 144 10.14 5.57 -1.52
C PHE A 144 11.61 5.15 -1.55
N ARG A 145 12.25 5.00 -0.38
CA ARG A 145 13.66 4.63 -0.29
C ARG A 145 13.94 3.20 -0.74
N PHE A 146 13.18 2.22 -0.24
CA PHE A 146 13.41 0.82 -0.54
C PHE A 146 13.02 0.48 -1.99
N ASN A 147 11.91 1.01 -2.54
CA ASN A 147 11.61 0.75 -3.95
C ASN A 147 12.62 1.43 -4.89
N ALA A 148 13.15 2.61 -4.54
CA ALA A 148 14.25 3.22 -5.28
C ALA A 148 15.48 2.31 -5.29
N LYS A 149 15.86 1.76 -4.13
CA LYS A 149 16.95 0.78 -4.02
C LYS A 149 16.70 -0.45 -4.87
N PHE A 150 15.55 -1.09 -4.71
CA PHE A 150 15.21 -2.32 -5.44
C PHE A 150 15.18 -2.09 -6.95
N ALA A 151 14.67 -0.96 -7.42
CA ALA A 151 14.64 -0.63 -8.84
C ALA A 151 16.05 -0.40 -9.41
N VAL A 152 16.93 0.32 -8.70
CA VAL A 152 18.31 0.57 -9.14
C VAL A 152 19.14 -0.73 -9.11
N GLU A 153 18.99 -1.55 -8.08
CA GLU A 153 19.70 -2.83 -7.98
C GLU A 153 19.23 -3.85 -9.02
N LEU A 154 17.96 -3.79 -9.42
CA LEU A 154 17.42 -4.63 -10.48
C LEU A 154 18.14 -4.45 -11.83
N GLU A 155 18.65 -3.25 -12.14
CA GLU A 155 19.46 -3.03 -13.36
C GLU A 155 20.76 -3.83 -13.36
N GLY A 156 21.28 -4.20 -12.18
CA GLY A 156 22.46 -5.05 -12.02
C GLY A 156 22.21 -6.53 -12.32
N GLN A 157 20.96 -6.97 -12.44
CA GLN A 157 20.62 -8.37 -12.76
C GLN A 157 20.76 -8.64 -14.26
N GLN A 158 21.98 -8.89 -14.72
CA GLN A 158 22.30 -9.10 -16.15
C GLN A 158 22.46 -10.60 -16.49
N PRO A 159 22.05 -11.03 -17.70
CA PRO A 159 22.23 -12.40 -18.17
C PRO A 159 23.71 -12.73 -18.43
N LEU A 160 24.03 -14.02 -18.47
CA LEU A 160 25.36 -14.48 -18.88
C LEU A 160 25.65 -14.08 -20.34
N SER A 161 26.88 -13.63 -20.58
CA SER A 161 27.42 -13.36 -21.91
C SER A 161 28.43 -14.43 -22.27
N VAL A 162 28.29 -15.05 -23.45
CA VAL A 162 29.21 -16.09 -23.94
C VAL A 162 29.79 -15.61 -25.27
N PRO A 163 31.13 -15.48 -25.42
CA PRO A 163 31.73 -15.06 -26.69
C PRO A 163 31.23 -15.91 -27.88
N PRO A 164 30.98 -15.32 -29.05
CA PRO A 164 31.07 -13.90 -29.42
C PRO A 164 29.75 -13.11 -29.21
N ARG A 165 28.91 -13.56 -28.28
CA ARG A 165 27.50 -13.15 -28.15
C ARG A 165 27.21 -12.57 -26.76
N PRO A 166 27.53 -11.29 -26.50
CA PRO A 166 27.10 -10.67 -25.28
C PRO A 166 25.57 -10.52 -25.23
N ASN A 167 25.05 -10.66 -24.02
CA ASN A 167 23.64 -10.47 -23.71
C ASN A 167 23.53 -9.38 -22.64
N SER A 168 22.51 -8.54 -22.77
CA SER A 168 22.11 -7.58 -21.74
C SER A 168 20.60 -7.61 -21.57
N VAL A 169 20.11 -7.10 -20.44
CA VAL A 169 18.69 -6.92 -20.19
C VAL A 169 18.42 -5.46 -19.80
N VAL A 170 17.34 -4.91 -20.37
CA VAL A 170 16.82 -3.58 -20.03
C VAL A 170 15.45 -3.76 -19.39
N SER A 171 15.33 -3.27 -18.15
CA SER A 171 14.08 -3.26 -17.39
C SER A 171 13.22 -2.06 -17.79
N ARG A 172 12.39 -2.24 -18.82
CA ARG A 172 11.46 -1.20 -19.31
C ARG A 172 10.16 -1.20 -18.50
N GLY A 173 9.48 -0.05 -18.44
CA GLY A 173 8.08 -0.01 -18.00
C GLY A 173 7.17 -0.81 -18.93
N ARG A 174 5.92 -1.10 -18.50
CA ARG A 174 4.99 -1.84 -19.38
C ARG A 174 4.69 -1.04 -20.65
N GLU A 175 4.63 -1.74 -21.77
CA GLU A 175 4.50 -1.16 -23.12
C GLU A 175 5.58 -0.11 -23.49
N GLY A 176 6.66 0.08 -22.72
CA GLY A 176 7.63 1.16 -22.90
C GLY A 176 7.39 2.40 -22.01
N GLY A 177 7.05 2.18 -20.74
CA GLY A 177 6.92 3.21 -19.69
C GLY A 177 5.61 3.13 -18.90
N ASN A 178 5.67 3.23 -17.57
CA ASN A 178 4.46 3.37 -16.75
C ASN A 178 4.15 4.86 -16.54
N VAL A 179 2.89 5.20 -16.72
CA VAL A 179 2.27 6.47 -16.33
C VAL A 179 0.96 6.12 -15.62
N VAL A 180 0.49 6.98 -14.72
CA VAL A 180 -0.51 6.60 -13.74
C VAL A 180 -1.68 7.59 -13.74
N LEU A 181 -2.90 7.06 -13.78
CA LEU A 181 -4.08 7.75 -13.31
C LEU A 181 -4.32 7.33 -11.86
N TRP A 182 -4.12 8.25 -10.93
CA TRP A 182 -4.31 7.99 -9.51
C TRP A 182 -5.67 8.50 -9.07
N LYS A 183 -6.59 7.57 -8.78
CA LYS A 183 -7.83 7.83 -8.06
C LYS A 183 -7.61 7.59 -6.57
N PRO A 184 -7.37 8.63 -5.75
CA PRO A 184 -7.26 8.48 -4.30
C PRO A 184 -8.60 8.08 -3.66
N SER A 185 -8.56 7.73 -2.37
CA SER A 185 -9.78 7.57 -1.56
C SER A 185 -10.35 8.93 -1.18
N ASP A 186 -11.66 9.08 -1.27
CA ASP A 186 -12.37 10.31 -0.90
C ASP A 186 -12.15 10.68 0.57
N THR A 187 -12.08 9.65 1.43
CA THR A 187 -11.84 9.77 2.88
C THR A 187 -10.37 10.00 3.25
N ALA A 188 -9.46 10.08 2.27
CA ALA A 188 -8.05 10.38 2.48
C ALA A 188 -7.54 11.49 1.52
N MET A 189 -8.45 12.29 0.97
CA MET A 189 -8.15 13.26 -0.09
C MET A 189 -7.10 14.29 0.33
N LEU A 190 -7.23 14.84 1.54
CA LEU A 190 -6.37 15.88 2.09
C LEU A 190 -4.91 15.42 2.22
N ALA A 191 -4.68 14.23 2.77
CA ALA A 191 -3.34 13.67 2.88
C ALA A 191 -2.79 13.24 1.50
N SER A 192 -3.65 12.65 0.65
CA SER A 192 -3.28 12.21 -0.70
C SER A 192 -2.83 13.38 -1.58
N SER A 193 -3.50 14.54 -1.52
CA SER A 193 -3.10 15.73 -2.26
C SER A 193 -1.78 16.32 -1.76
N ALA A 194 -1.50 16.24 -0.46
CA ALA A 194 -0.22 16.67 0.11
C ALA A 194 0.93 15.81 -0.44
N VAL A 195 0.78 14.48 -0.44
CA VAL A 195 1.76 13.56 -1.01
C VAL A 195 1.93 13.81 -2.51
N TYR A 196 0.84 14.03 -3.25
CA TYR A 196 0.91 14.39 -4.66
C TYR A 196 1.76 15.65 -4.89
N ARG A 197 1.50 16.73 -4.15
CA ARG A 197 2.28 17.97 -4.26
C ARG A 197 3.75 17.78 -3.90
N ILE A 198 4.04 17.01 -2.85
CA ILE A 198 5.43 16.67 -2.48
C ILE A 198 6.14 15.96 -3.62
N LEU A 199 5.50 15.02 -4.30
CA LEU A 199 6.09 14.37 -5.48
C LEU A 199 6.35 15.37 -6.62
N ARG A 200 5.43 16.29 -6.90
CA ARG A 200 5.61 17.34 -7.91
C ARG A 200 6.78 18.26 -7.56
N GLU A 201 6.86 18.74 -6.31
CA GLU A 201 7.95 19.58 -5.79
C GLU A 201 9.31 18.83 -5.76
N ALA A 202 9.27 17.51 -5.54
CA ALA A 202 10.45 16.65 -5.63
C ALA A 202 10.96 16.48 -7.07
N GLY A 203 10.20 16.92 -8.08
CA GLY A 203 10.61 16.91 -9.48
C GLY A 203 9.89 15.89 -10.34
N LEU A 204 8.77 15.32 -9.87
CA LEU A 204 7.93 14.46 -10.70
C LEU A 204 7.40 15.26 -11.91
N PRO A 205 7.75 14.87 -13.15
CA PRO A 205 7.32 15.60 -14.34
C PRO A 205 5.79 15.59 -14.48
N PRO A 206 5.21 16.62 -15.13
CA PRO A 206 3.78 16.60 -15.46
C PRO A 206 3.43 15.35 -16.28
N ASN A 207 2.19 14.91 -16.16
CA ASN A 207 1.62 13.77 -16.87
C ASN A 207 2.18 12.38 -16.50
N ILE A 208 3.15 12.27 -15.58
CA ILE A 208 3.58 10.96 -15.07
C ILE A 208 2.56 10.37 -14.10
N ILE A 209 2.02 11.21 -13.20
CA ILE A 209 0.90 10.86 -12.32
C ILE A 209 -0.18 11.93 -12.47
N GLN A 210 -1.36 11.52 -12.92
CA GLN A 210 -2.57 12.34 -12.96
C GLN A 210 -3.33 12.15 -11.64
N PHE A 211 -3.66 13.25 -10.96
CA PHE A 211 -4.42 13.21 -9.71
C PHE A 211 -5.91 13.37 -10.03
N VAL A 212 -6.63 12.26 -10.11
CA VAL A 212 -8.00 12.21 -10.65
C VAL A 212 -8.97 11.53 -9.68
N PRO A 213 -9.39 12.20 -8.59
CA PRO A 213 -10.54 11.77 -7.80
C PRO A 213 -11.74 11.52 -8.72
N ALA A 214 -12.46 10.42 -8.53
CA ALA A 214 -13.57 10.03 -9.39
C ALA A 214 -14.51 9.07 -8.66
N ASP A 215 -15.74 8.97 -9.13
CA ASP A 215 -16.65 7.91 -8.72
C ASP A 215 -16.05 6.54 -9.07
N GLY A 216 -16.16 5.57 -8.16
CA GLY A 216 -15.48 4.27 -8.26
C GLY A 216 -15.85 3.48 -9.52
N PRO A 217 -17.16 3.19 -9.74
CA PRO A 217 -17.64 2.57 -10.97
C PRO A 217 -17.26 3.36 -12.23
N THR A 218 -17.44 4.69 -12.23
CA THR A 218 -17.10 5.53 -13.39
C THR A 218 -15.62 5.44 -13.75
N PHE A 219 -14.74 5.46 -12.75
CA PHE A 219 -13.30 5.28 -12.94
C PHE A 219 -12.98 3.89 -13.51
N GLY A 220 -13.52 2.84 -12.89
CA GLY A 220 -13.33 1.45 -13.30
C GLY A 220 -13.76 1.20 -14.75
N ASP A 221 -14.97 1.62 -15.11
CA ASP A 221 -15.51 1.53 -16.46
C ASP A 221 -14.62 2.23 -17.48
N THR A 222 -14.13 3.43 -17.14
CA THR A 222 -13.34 4.24 -18.08
C THR A 222 -11.97 3.61 -18.32
N VAL A 223 -11.23 3.27 -17.26
CA VAL A 223 -9.88 2.70 -17.41
C VAL A 223 -9.91 1.31 -18.04
N THR A 224 -10.90 0.47 -17.71
CA THR A 224 -11.04 -0.88 -18.29
C THR A 224 -11.58 -0.89 -19.71
N SER A 225 -12.08 0.25 -20.20
CA SER A 225 -12.49 0.43 -21.60
C SER A 225 -11.37 0.96 -22.50
N SER A 226 -10.23 1.36 -21.95
CA SER A 226 -9.10 1.87 -22.73
C SER A 226 -8.25 0.72 -23.28
N GLU A 227 -7.97 0.72 -24.59
CA GLU A 227 -7.06 -0.27 -25.22
C GLU A 227 -5.63 -0.21 -24.66
N HIS A 228 -5.26 0.91 -24.04
CA HIS A 228 -3.94 1.19 -23.48
C HIS A 228 -3.78 0.77 -22.02
N LEU A 229 -4.81 0.21 -21.40
CA LEU A 229 -4.70 -0.26 -20.02
C LEU A 229 -3.64 -1.37 -19.93
N CYS A 230 -2.52 -1.08 -19.28
CA CYS A 230 -1.50 -2.08 -19.01
C CYS A 230 -1.51 -2.58 -17.57
N GLY A 231 -2.29 -2.01 -16.65
CA GLY A 231 -2.37 -2.58 -15.31
C GLY A 231 -3.22 -1.82 -14.33
N ILE A 232 -3.61 -2.51 -13.26
CA ILE A 232 -4.38 -1.97 -12.15
C ILE A 232 -3.61 -2.32 -10.87
N ASN A 233 -3.17 -1.30 -10.13
CA ASN A 233 -2.65 -1.44 -8.78
C ASN A 233 -3.75 -1.03 -7.78
N PHE A 234 -4.35 -1.99 -7.10
CA PHE A 234 -5.56 -1.79 -6.32
C PHE A 234 -5.40 -2.22 -4.86
N THR A 235 -5.88 -1.39 -3.94
CA THR A 235 -6.09 -1.78 -2.54
C THR A 235 -7.50 -1.37 -2.14
N GLY A 236 -8.36 -2.33 -1.83
CA GLY A 236 -9.78 -2.10 -1.55
C GLY A 236 -10.55 -3.41 -1.44
N SER A 237 -11.88 -3.34 -1.39
CA SER A 237 -12.72 -4.52 -1.12
C SER A 237 -12.55 -5.63 -2.17
N VAL A 238 -12.68 -6.90 -1.74
CA VAL A 238 -12.69 -8.06 -2.65
C VAL A 238 -13.73 -7.93 -3.76
N PRO A 239 -14.99 -7.52 -3.49
CA PRO A 239 -16.00 -7.37 -4.55
C PRO A 239 -15.57 -6.38 -5.64
N THR A 240 -15.01 -5.22 -5.27
CA THR A 240 -14.52 -4.24 -6.24
C THR A 240 -13.36 -4.79 -7.06
N PHE A 241 -12.40 -5.48 -6.43
CA PHE A 241 -11.29 -6.10 -7.18
C PHE A 241 -11.78 -7.17 -8.16
N LYS A 242 -12.70 -8.05 -7.74
CA LYS A 242 -13.33 -9.05 -8.62
C LYS A 242 -14.12 -8.40 -9.75
N HIS A 243 -14.78 -7.28 -9.50
CA HIS A 243 -15.50 -6.53 -10.51
C HIS A 243 -14.54 -5.99 -11.58
N LEU A 244 -13.47 -5.29 -11.19
CA LEU A 244 -12.43 -4.81 -12.11
C LEU A 244 -11.80 -5.95 -12.90
N TRP A 245 -11.54 -7.09 -12.25
CA TRP A 245 -11.01 -8.28 -12.91
C TRP A 245 -11.95 -8.80 -14.01
N LYS A 246 -13.25 -8.88 -13.72
CA LYS A 246 -14.25 -9.29 -14.71
C LYS A 246 -14.35 -8.31 -15.88
N GLN A 247 -14.28 -7.00 -15.61
CA GLN A 247 -14.30 -6.00 -16.67
C GLN A 247 -13.08 -6.14 -17.60
N VAL A 248 -11.89 -6.34 -17.03
CA VAL A 248 -10.68 -6.61 -17.84
C VAL A 248 -10.85 -7.91 -18.64
N ALA A 249 -11.36 -8.98 -18.03
CA ALA A 249 -11.57 -10.24 -18.75
C ALA A 249 -12.59 -10.10 -19.91
N GLN A 250 -13.64 -9.30 -19.73
CA GLN A 250 -14.65 -9.02 -20.75
C GLN A 250 -14.12 -8.19 -21.92
N ASN A 251 -13.14 -7.32 -21.66
CA ASN A 251 -12.56 -6.42 -22.66
C ASN A 251 -11.22 -6.92 -23.24
N LEU A 252 -10.88 -8.20 -23.03
CA LEU A 252 -9.53 -8.72 -23.30
C LEU A 252 -9.05 -8.48 -24.74
N ASP A 253 -9.94 -8.62 -25.72
CA ASP A 253 -9.65 -8.47 -27.15
C ASP A 253 -9.31 -7.02 -27.55
N ARG A 254 -9.59 -6.04 -26.68
CA ARG A 254 -9.37 -4.62 -26.94
C ARG A 254 -7.98 -4.15 -26.54
N PHE A 255 -7.32 -4.84 -25.61
CA PHE A 255 -6.06 -4.35 -25.04
C PHE A 255 -4.87 -4.66 -25.95
N ARG A 256 -3.93 -3.72 -26.01
CA ARG A 256 -2.66 -3.90 -26.74
C ARG A 256 -1.72 -4.91 -26.08
N THR A 257 -1.86 -5.10 -24.77
CA THR A 257 -1.16 -6.13 -23.99
C THR A 257 -2.10 -6.68 -22.92
N PHE A 258 -1.76 -7.83 -22.33
CA PHE A 258 -2.50 -8.37 -21.20
C PHE A 258 -2.33 -7.46 -19.96
N PRO A 259 -3.41 -6.82 -19.45
CA PRO A 259 -3.31 -5.97 -18.27
C PRO A 259 -2.91 -6.79 -17.04
N ARG A 260 -2.02 -6.24 -16.19
CA ARG A 260 -1.60 -6.88 -14.94
C ARG A 260 -2.42 -6.30 -13.80
N LEU A 261 -3.19 -7.16 -13.14
CA LEU A 261 -3.91 -6.79 -11.93
C LEU A 261 -3.04 -7.17 -10.73
N ALA A 262 -2.79 -6.21 -9.86
CA ALA A 262 -2.15 -6.38 -8.57
C ALA A 262 -3.09 -5.78 -7.53
N GLY A 263 -3.44 -6.54 -6.51
CA GLY A 263 -4.28 -6.01 -5.45
C GLY A 263 -5.08 -7.03 -4.66
N GLY A 264 -5.75 -6.49 -3.66
CA GLY A 264 -6.70 -7.19 -2.81
C GLY A 264 -6.77 -6.56 -1.41
N LYS A 265 -7.92 -6.73 -0.76
CA LYS A 265 -8.05 -6.55 0.69
C LYS A 265 -9.08 -7.54 1.19
N GLY A 266 -8.72 -8.29 2.22
CA GLY A 266 -9.62 -9.08 3.04
C GLY A 266 -9.30 -8.87 4.52
N PRO A 267 -10.26 -9.06 5.44
CA PRO A 267 -10.00 -8.99 6.87
C PRO A 267 -8.93 -10.01 7.29
N SER A 268 -8.17 -9.67 8.32
CA SER A 268 -7.14 -10.55 8.86
C SER A 268 -7.70 -11.42 10.02
N PRO A 269 -7.67 -12.75 9.92
CA PRO A 269 -7.96 -13.64 11.03
C PRO A 269 -6.70 -13.85 11.88
N GLY A 270 -6.33 -12.86 12.70
CA GLY A 270 -5.19 -12.99 13.61
C GLY A 270 -5.50 -13.77 14.90
N THR A 271 -4.49 -13.99 15.74
CA THR A 271 -4.63 -14.49 17.12
C THR A 271 -3.63 -13.69 17.97
N LEU A 272 -4.07 -13.04 19.05
CA LEU A 272 -3.22 -12.23 19.95
C LEU A 272 -3.68 -12.41 21.41
N PRO A 273 -2.79 -12.52 22.40
CA PRO A 273 -3.15 -12.46 23.82
C PRO A 273 -3.37 -11.01 24.32
N SER A 274 -3.34 -10.01 23.42
CA SER A 274 -3.44 -8.59 23.79
C SER A 274 -4.50 -7.85 22.97
N PRO A 275 -5.48 -7.18 23.63
CA PRO A 275 -6.53 -6.40 22.97
C PRO A 275 -6.02 -5.11 22.29
N MET A 276 -4.72 -4.78 22.35
CA MET A 276 -4.19 -3.56 21.72
C MET A 276 -4.35 -3.57 20.20
N GLY A 277 -4.25 -4.73 19.55
CA GLY A 277 -4.34 -4.81 18.09
C GLY A 277 -5.76 -4.67 17.51
N ALA A 278 -6.80 -4.96 18.29
CA ALA A 278 -8.19 -4.83 17.84
C ALA A 278 -8.69 -3.38 17.86
N GLY A 279 -8.14 -2.53 18.74
CA GLY A 279 -8.58 -1.14 18.91
C GLY A 279 -7.75 -0.09 18.18
N GLU A 280 -6.52 -0.39 17.78
CA GLU A 280 -5.64 0.59 17.10
C GLU A 280 -6.18 1.03 15.73
N GLY A 281 -6.18 2.34 15.48
CA GLY A 281 -6.80 2.92 14.29
C GLY A 281 -8.32 2.66 14.21
N GLY A 282 -8.99 2.42 15.34
CA GLY A 282 -10.41 2.05 15.37
C GLY A 282 -10.69 0.68 14.78
N GLY A 283 -9.68 -0.20 14.66
CA GLY A 283 -9.81 -1.49 13.99
C GLY A 283 -9.85 -1.39 12.46
N GLN A 284 -9.43 -0.25 11.89
CA GLN A 284 -9.45 0.01 10.44
C GLN A 284 -8.10 -0.19 9.76
N ARG A 285 -7.34 -1.22 10.15
CA ARG A 285 -6.14 -1.63 9.42
C ARG A 285 -6.41 -2.92 8.66
N ARG A 286 -5.71 -3.10 7.53
CA ARG A 286 -5.78 -4.36 6.77
C ARG A 286 -5.47 -5.57 7.66
N CYS A 287 -4.48 -5.44 8.53
CA CYS A 287 -4.03 -6.47 9.47
C CYS A 287 -4.73 -6.45 10.85
N THR A 288 -5.85 -5.73 11.03
CA THR A 288 -6.56 -5.68 12.33
C THR A 288 -7.03 -7.08 12.75
N LEU A 289 -6.84 -7.36 14.04
CA LEU A 289 -7.33 -8.57 14.70
C LEU A 289 -8.86 -8.54 14.86
N SER A 290 -9.55 -9.49 14.25
CA SER A 290 -11.01 -9.65 14.39
C SER A 290 -11.44 -10.89 15.18
N ARG A 291 -10.55 -11.88 15.34
CA ARG A 291 -10.82 -13.14 16.04
C ARG A 291 -9.69 -13.49 17.00
N LEU A 292 -9.99 -14.20 18.09
CA LEU A 292 -9.01 -14.71 19.05
C LEU A 292 -9.42 -16.12 19.47
N TRP A 293 -8.50 -17.08 19.33
CA TRP A 293 -8.64 -18.45 19.80
C TRP A 293 -7.82 -18.62 21.08
N HIS A 294 -8.45 -19.01 22.19
CA HIS A 294 -7.80 -19.00 23.49
C HIS A 294 -8.13 -20.23 24.34
N LEU A 295 -7.19 -20.65 25.19
CA LEU A 295 -7.29 -21.87 26.00
C LEU A 295 -8.20 -21.70 27.22
N HIS A 296 -8.29 -20.50 27.80
CA HIS A 296 -8.92 -20.30 29.10
C HIS A 296 -10.07 -19.25 29.13
N PRO A 297 -11.23 -19.54 29.77
CA PRO A 297 -12.38 -18.62 29.81
C PRO A 297 -12.11 -17.27 30.51
N SER A 298 -11.06 -17.15 31.35
CA SER A 298 -10.71 -15.88 32.00
C SER A 298 -10.20 -14.79 31.06
N ALA A 299 -9.84 -15.12 29.81
CA ALA A 299 -9.46 -14.12 28.80
C ALA A 299 -10.64 -13.33 28.25
N ALA A 300 -11.89 -13.76 28.47
CA ALA A 300 -13.07 -13.03 28.03
C ALA A 300 -13.29 -11.70 28.79
N LEU A 301 -12.61 -11.50 29.91
CA LEU A 301 -12.70 -10.30 30.75
C LEU A 301 -11.36 -9.54 30.82
N TYR A 302 -10.71 -9.31 29.67
CA TYR A 302 -9.76 -8.21 29.62
C TYR A 302 -10.54 -6.90 29.73
N LYS A 303 -10.44 -6.23 30.88
CA LYS A 303 -10.86 -4.83 31.03
C LYS A 303 -10.23 -4.04 29.87
N VAL A 304 -11.02 -3.65 28.89
CA VAL A 304 -10.76 -2.44 28.10
C VAL A 304 -10.94 -1.28 29.10
N GLY A 305 -10.00 -1.17 30.04
CA GLY A 305 -10.12 -0.28 31.18
C GLY A 305 -10.24 1.13 30.65
N SER A 306 -11.38 1.78 30.88
CA SER A 306 -11.63 3.23 30.73
C SER A 306 -10.65 3.94 29.78
N ARG A 307 -10.59 3.52 28.51
CA ARG A 307 -9.75 4.17 27.52
C ARG A 307 -10.56 5.34 26.99
N GLU A 308 -10.08 6.55 27.23
CA GLU A 308 -10.78 7.77 26.84
C GLU A 308 -10.91 7.82 25.32
N LEU A 309 -12.16 7.81 24.87
CA LEU A 309 -12.56 8.15 23.51
C LEU A 309 -12.53 9.68 23.43
N SER A 310 -11.53 10.23 22.76
CA SER A 310 -11.37 11.67 22.60
C SER A 310 -10.97 12.03 21.16
N THR A 311 -10.89 13.32 20.88
CA THR A 311 -10.50 13.88 19.60
C THR A 311 -8.97 13.80 19.45
N PRO A 312 -8.42 12.99 18.52
CA PRO A 312 -6.97 12.74 18.44
C PRO A 312 -6.14 13.98 18.10
N ALA A 313 -6.79 15.04 17.61
CA ALA A 313 -6.15 16.34 17.34
C ALA A 313 -6.12 17.27 18.56
N GLU A 314 -6.91 17.01 19.60
CA GLU A 314 -7.00 17.84 20.81
C GLU A 314 -6.42 17.12 22.03
N ASP A 315 -6.37 15.79 22.00
CA ASP A 315 -5.78 14.95 23.03
C ASP A 315 -4.82 13.91 22.41
N PHE A 316 -3.52 14.05 22.68
CA PHE A 316 -2.52 13.09 22.19
C PHE A 316 -2.46 11.81 23.04
N GLY A 317 -3.19 11.77 24.16
CA GLY A 317 -3.41 10.59 24.97
C GLY A 317 -4.48 9.64 24.41
N THR A 318 -5.22 10.04 23.37
CA THR A 318 -6.26 9.21 22.75
C THR A 318 -5.68 7.88 22.25
N PHE A 319 -6.20 6.76 22.77
CA PHE A 319 -5.77 5.43 22.35
C PHE A 319 -6.42 4.99 21.02
N PHE A 320 -7.69 5.36 20.80
CA PHE A 320 -8.42 5.08 19.57
C PHE A 320 -9.50 6.13 19.32
N SER A 321 -9.73 6.50 18.06
CA SER A 321 -10.80 7.41 17.67
C SER A 321 -12.03 6.61 17.21
N ALA A 322 -13.24 7.08 17.54
CA ALA A 322 -14.48 6.49 17.06
C ALA A 322 -14.68 6.80 15.58
N VAL A 323 -14.19 5.92 14.70
CA VAL A 323 -14.54 5.92 13.29
C VAL A 323 -15.50 4.75 13.08
N ILE A 324 -16.80 4.98 13.30
CA ILE A 324 -17.84 3.97 13.05
C ILE A 324 -18.62 4.39 11.81
N ASP A 325 -18.38 3.70 10.69
CA ASP A 325 -19.25 3.72 9.51
C ASP A 325 -20.25 2.55 9.63
N ALA A 326 -21.51 2.78 9.26
CA ALA A 326 -22.64 1.88 9.48
C ALA A 326 -22.63 0.59 8.63
N LYS A 327 -21.64 0.38 7.75
CA LYS A 327 -21.71 -0.62 6.67
C LYS A 327 -20.66 -1.74 6.66
N GLU A 328 -19.72 -1.83 7.59
CA GLU A 328 -18.71 -2.91 7.58
C GLU A 328 -18.16 -3.19 9.00
N ILE A 329 -17.90 -4.46 9.36
CA ILE A 329 -17.20 -4.82 10.63
C ILE A 329 -15.68 -4.58 10.48
N PHE A 330 -15.30 -3.49 9.82
CA PHE A 330 -13.96 -2.93 9.81
C PHE A 330 -13.91 -1.89 10.94
N GLY A 331 -14.04 -2.39 12.16
CA GLY A 331 -14.24 -1.60 13.37
C GLY A 331 -13.67 -2.35 14.59
N PRO A 332 -13.72 -1.77 15.79
CA PRO A 332 -13.07 -2.32 16.97
C PRO A 332 -13.88 -3.47 17.59
N VAL A 333 -14.09 -4.55 16.83
CA VAL A 333 -14.89 -5.72 17.22
C VAL A 333 -14.01 -6.97 17.25
N LEU A 334 -13.82 -7.53 18.45
CA LEU A 334 -13.07 -8.76 18.66
C LEU A 334 -14.00 -9.91 19.03
N THR A 335 -13.96 -11.00 18.27
CA THR A 335 -14.66 -12.25 18.61
C THR A 335 -13.70 -13.23 19.27
N VAL A 336 -14.05 -13.77 20.43
CA VAL A 336 -13.22 -14.76 21.15
C VAL A 336 -13.87 -16.14 21.07
N TYR A 337 -13.09 -17.16 20.68
CA TYR A 337 -13.47 -18.56 20.72
C TYR A 337 -12.55 -19.29 21.73
N VAL A 338 -13.16 -19.94 22.73
CA VAL A 338 -12.44 -20.70 23.74
C VAL A 338 -12.45 -22.18 23.36
N TYR A 339 -11.28 -22.82 23.35
CA TYR A 339 -11.13 -24.23 22.96
C TYR A 339 -10.43 -25.05 24.07
N PRO A 340 -10.78 -26.34 24.24
CA PRO A 340 -10.07 -27.22 25.19
C PRO A 340 -8.61 -27.46 24.79
N ASP A 341 -7.69 -27.45 25.76
CA ASP A 341 -6.24 -27.61 25.54
C ASP A 341 -5.87 -28.87 24.74
N ASP A 342 -6.54 -29.99 25.01
CA ASP A 342 -6.35 -31.27 24.32
C ASP A 342 -6.80 -31.24 22.84
N LYS A 343 -7.54 -30.21 22.43
CA LYS A 343 -8.06 -30.01 21.07
C LYS A 343 -7.32 -28.93 20.28
N TYR A 344 -6.11 -28.53 20.68
CA TYR A 344 -5.37 -27.47 19.97
C TYR A 344 -5.12 -27.80 18.49
N LYS A 345 -4.81 -29.06 18.13
CA LYS A 345 -4.59 -29.46 16.72
C LYS A 345 -5.86 -29.35 15.89
N GLU A 346 -7.00 -29.73 16.46
CA GLU A 346 -8.30 -29.60 15.81
C GLU A 346 -8.65 -28.13 15.63
N THR A 347 -8.33 -27.31 16.64
CA THR A 347 -8.50 -25.86 16.59
C THR A 347 -7.61 -25.21 15.53
N LEU A 348 -6.36 -25.65 15.37
CA LEU A 348 -5.49 -25.19 14.28
C LEU A 348 -6.09 -25.51 12.90
N ARG A 349 -6.72 -26.67 12.72
CA ARG A 349 -7.45 -26.99 11.49
C ARG A 349 -8.66 -26.09 11.30
N LEU A 350 -9.41 -25.81 12.37
CA LEU A 350 -10.53 -24.86 12.31
C LEU A 350 -10.06 -23.46 11.93
N VAL A 351 -8.94 -22.99 12.48
CA VAL A 351 -8.35 -21.70 12.11
C VAL A 351 -8.08 -21.65 10.60
N ASP A 352 -7.40 -22.66 10.05
CA ASP A 352 -7.08 -22.77 8.62
C ASP A 352 -8.34 -22.85 7.72
N SER A 353 -9.38 -23.56 8.16
CA SER A 353 -10.56 -23.82 7.31
C SER A 353 -11.70 -22.80 7.44
N THR A 354 -11.74 -22.00 8.51
CA THR A 354 -12.93 -21.18 8.84
C THR A 354 -13.02 -19.91 8.00
N SER A 355 -11.90 -19.34 7.57
CA SER A 355 -11.87 -18.05 6.86
C SER A 355 -11.39 -18.23 5.42
N SER A 356 -12.08 -17.58 4.49
CA SER A 356 -11.65 -17.47 3.09
C SER A 356 -10.45 -16.52 2.90
N TYR A 357 -10.04 -15.84 3.96
CA TYR A 357 -8.96 -14.85 3.99
C TYR A 357 -7.73 -15.38 4.71
N GLY A 358 -6.53 -15.07 4.19
CA GLY A 358 -5.24 -15.40 4.78
C GLY A 358 -4.25 -14.25 4.63
N LEU A 359 -4.39 -13.21 5.47
CA LEU A 359 -3.54 -12.01 5.42
C LEU A 359 -2.43 -12.08 6.48
N THR A 360 -2.79 -11.99 7.77
CA THR A 360 -1.86 -12.14 8.89
C THR A 360 -2.44 -13.04 9.98
N GLY A 361 -1.55 -13.65 10.75
CA GLY A 361 -1.90 -14.33 11.99
C GLY A 361 -0.67 -14.73 12.78
N ALA A 362 -0.89 -15.10 14.04
CA ALA A 362 0.20 -15.30 14.97
C ALA A 362 -0.12 -16.43 15.95
N VAL A 363 0.92 -17.15 16.33
CA VAL A 363 0.87 -18.23 17.30
C VAL A 363 1.66 -17.80 18.52
N PHE A 364 1.04 -17.88 19.69
CA PHE A 364 1.67 -17.57 20.97
C PHE A 364 1.92 -18.86 21.74
N ALA A 365 3.15 -19.36 21.64
CA ALA A 365 3.60 -20.53 22.38
C ALA A 365 5.06 -20.36 22.78
N GLN A 366 5.44 -20.88 23.95
CA GLN A 366 6.84 -20.99 24.36
C GLN A 366 7.45 -22.33 23.96
N ASP A 367 6.58 -23.34 23.77
CA ASP A 367 6.95 -24.66 23.31
C ASP A 367 7.32 -24.63 21.82
N LYS A 368 8.56 -25.03 21.51
CA LYS A 368 9.09 -25.01 20.14
C LYS A 368 8.39 -25.99 19.23
N ASP A 369 7.97 -27.15 19.73
CA ASP A 369 7.32 -28.18 18.94
C ASP A 369 5.91 -27.71 18.55
N VAL A 370 5.20 -27.06 19.48
CA VAL A 370 3.91 -26.41 19.20
C VAL A 370 4.06 -25.30 18.16
N VAL A 371 5.10 -24.45 18.26
CA VAL A 371 5.36 -23.40 17.28
C VAL A 371 5.65 -23.98 15.90
N GLN A 372 6.49 -25.02 15.82
CA GLN A 372 6.86 -25.65 14.55
C GLN A 372 5.66 -26.38 13.91
N GLU A 373 4.85 -27.06 14.72
CA GLU A 373 3.63 -27.74 14.27
C GLU A 373 2.60 -26.73 13.77
N ALA A 374 2.29 -25.69 14.55
CA ALA A 374 1.35 -24.66 14.15
C ALA A 374 1.81 -23.91 12.89
N THR A 375 3.11 -23.65 12.76
CA THR A 375 3.69 -23.06 11.54
C THR A 375 3.45 -23.93 10.31
N THR A 376 3.56 -25.25 10.46
CA THR A 376 3.36 -26.20 9.36
C THR A 376 1.88 -26.30 9.00
N MET A 377 1.01 -26.40 10.01
CA MET A 377 -0.44 -26.55 9.82
C MET A 377 -1.09 -25.29 9.25
N LEU A 378 -0.65 -24.11 9.67
CA LEU A 378 -1.23 -22.83 9.24
C LEU A 378 -0.52 -22.23 8.03
N ARG A 379 0.35 -22.98 7.34
CA ARG A 379 1.20 -22.47 6.26
C ARG A 379 0.42 -21.82 5.13
N ASN A 380 -0.75 -22.36 4.75
CA ASN A 380 -1.54 -21.85 3.63
C ASN A 380 -2.49 -20.72 4.07
N PHE A 381 -3.00 -20.79 5.29
CA PHE A 381 -3.82 -19.74 5.89
C PHE A 381 -3.02 -18.49 6.30
N LEU A 382 -1.77 -18.65 6.70
CA LEU A 382 -0.87 -17.59 7.16
C LEU A 382 0.26 -17.27 6.15
N ALA A 383 0.13 -17.69 4.89
CA ALA A 383 1.14 -17.48 3.85
C ALA A 383 1.22 -16.04 3.30
N GLY A 384 0.40 -15.12 3.85
CA GLY A 384 0.63 -13.68 3.76
C GLY A 384 1.85 -13.34 4.61
N ASP A 385 1.67 -13.01 5.88
CA ASP A 385 2.78 -12.81 6.83
C ASP A 385 2.58 -13.70 8.08
N LEU A 386 3.56 -14.54 8.42
CA LEU A 386 3.56 -15.41 9.62
C LEU A 386 4.60 -14.93 10.63
N ASP A 387 4.13 -14.36 11.73
CA ASP A 387 4.97 -14.04 12.88
C ASP A 387 5.21 -15.29 13.73
N ARG A 388 6.46 -15.78 13.77
CA ARG A 388 6.89 -16.85 14.68
C ARG A 388 7.35 -16.25 16.01
N LEU A 389 6.49 -16.19 17.01
CA LEU A 389 6.82 -15.60 18.31
C LEU A 389 7.13 -16.67 19.36
N ILE A 390 8.41 -16.85 19.68
CA ILE A 390 8.87 -17.53 20.90
C ILE A 390 9.03 -16.45 21.97
N SER A 391 8.09 -16.37 22.91
CA SER A 391 8.22 -15.64 24.18
C SER A 391 8.86 -14.23 24.12
N ARG A 392 8.06 -13.21 23.80
CA ARG A 392 8.00 -11.86 24.43
C ARG A 392 7.25 -10.91 23.48
N VAL A 393 6.50 -9.99 24.10
CA VAL A 393 5.50 -9.09 23.52
C VAL A 393 6.00 -8.37 22.24
N PHE A 394 5.51 -8.79 21.07
CA PHE A 394 5.56 -8.02 19.81
C PHE A 394 4.18 -8.03 19.13
N ARG A 395 3.87 -6.92 18.45
CA ARG A 395 2.56 -6.60 17.84
C ARG A 395 2.44 -7.25 16.46
N VAL A 396 1.33 -7.94 16.19
CA VAL A 396 0.99 -8.61 14.90
C VAL A 396 0.54 -7.60 13.81
N ILE A 397 0.75 -6.31 14.05
CA ILE A 397 0.20 -5.19 13.27
C ILE A 397 1.31 -4.19 13.00
N GLY A 398 1.48 -3.82 11.72
CA GLY A 398 2.46 -2.83 11.27
C GLY A 398 3.75 -3.46 10.77
N SER A 399 3.65 -4.19 9.66
CA SER A 399 4.80 -4.65 8.88
C SER A 399 5.73 -3.50 8.52
N ILE A 400 7.03 -3.76 8.57
CA ILE A 400 8.06 -2.80 8.21
C ILE A 400 8.48 -3.05 6.76
N VAL A 401 8.58 -1.98 5.96
CA VAL A 401 9.06 -2.09 4.57
C VAL A 401 10.50 -2.59 4.58
N GLY A 402 10.83 -3.53 3.69
CA GLY A 402 12.07 -4.32 3.76
C GLY A 402 11.88 -5.72 4.36
N GLU A 403 10.84 -5.93 5.18
CA GLU A 403 10.44 -7.26 5.69
C GLU A 403 9.34 -7.92 4.82
N ALA A 404 8.85 -7.21 3.80
CA ALA A 404 7.84 -7.59 2.79
C ALA A 404 6.43 -7.89 3.35
N LEU A 405 5.42 -7.14 2.90
CA LEU A 405 4.00 -7.37 3.22
C LEU A 405 3.34 -8.27 2.20
N GLY A 406 2.58 -9.30 2.56
CA GLY A 406 1.78 -10.01 1.55
C GLY A 406 0.51 -10.69 2.03
N SER A 407 -0.17 -11.31 1.08
CA SER A 407 -1.55 -11.77 1.26
C SER A 407 -1.82 -12.97 0.35
N ILE A 408 -2.47 -14.02 0.87
CA ILE A 408 -2.83 -15.21 0.07
C ILE A 408 -4.34 -15.52 0.21
N CYS A 409 -4.85 -16.48 -0.56
CA CYS A 409 -6.27 -16.83 -0.63
C CYS A 409 -7.12 -15.66 -1.17
N SER A 410 -8.30 -15.42 -0.62
CA SER A 410 -9.22 -14.39 -1.15
C SER A 410 -8.76 -12.95 -0.86
N THR A 411 -7.60 -12.75 -0.20
CA THR A 411 -7.13 -11.44 0.26
C THR A 411 -6.37 -10.66 -0.79
N GLY A 412 -5.89 -11.29 -1.86
CA GLY A 412 -5.23 -10.61 -2.96
C GLY A 412 -4.27 -11.48 -3.77
N THR A 413 -3.46 -10.83 -4.59
CA THR A 413 -2.54 -11.43 -5.57
C THR A 413 -1.14 -11.74 -5.04
N ASN A 414 -0.86 -11.45 -3.76
CA ASN A 414 0.43 -11.69 -3.11
C ASN A 414 1.66 -11.08 -3.80
N ASP A 415 1.54 -9.91 -4.44
CA ASP A 415 2.67 -9.29 -5.15
C ASP A 415 3.77 -8.75 -4.21
N LYS A 416 3.53 -8.82 -2.90
CA LYS A 416 4.46 -8.50 -1.82
C LYS A 416 4.97 -7.04 -1.79
N PRO A 417 4.10 -6.01 -1.76
CA PRO A 417 4.55 -4.61 -1.65
C PRO A 417 5.48 -4.42 -0.45
N GLY A 418 6.57 -3.67 -0.63
CA GLY A 418 7.59 -3.45 0.39
C GLY A 418 8.69 -4.51 0.42
N GLY A 419 8.57 -5.57 -0.38
CA GLY A 419 9.66 -6.49 -0.71
C GLY A 419 10.32 -6.19 -2.07
N PRO A 420 11.48 -6.81 -2.36
CA PRO A 420 12.27 -6.53 -3.56
C PRO A 420 11.59 -6.95 -4.87
N HIS A 421 10.61 -7.86 -4.83
CA HIS A 421 9.99 -8.42 -6.03
C HIS A 421 8.79 -7.61 -6.53
N TYR A 422 8.24 -6.70 -5.73
CA TYR A 422 7.04 -5.95 -6.10
C TYR A 422 7.26 -5.10 -7.36
N VAL A 423 8.46 -4.53 -7.51
CA VAL A 423 8.82 -3.71 -8.68
C VAL A 423 8.75 -4.50 -10.00
N LEU A 424 8.94 -5.83 -9.97
CA LEU A 424 8.90 -6.69 -11.16
C LEU A 424 7.51 -6.76 -11.80
N ARG A 425 6.44 -6.53 -11.02
CA ARG A 425 5.07 -6.47 -11.56
C ARG A 425 4.87 -5.32 -12.52
N TRP A 426 5.69 -4.28 -12.40
CA TRP A 426 5.57 -3.06 -13.18
C TRP A 426 6.65 -2.94 -14.25
N THR A 427 7.50 -3.96 -14.43
CA THR A 427 8.50 -4.01 -15.51
C THR A 427 8.13 -5.05 -16.57
N SER A 428 8.59 -4.80 -17.80
CA SER A 428 8.55 -5.73 -18.92
C SER A 428 9.95 -5.85 -19.53
N PRO A 429 10.80 -6.73 -18.98
CA PRO A 429 12.20 -6.83 -19.39
C PRO A 429 12.35 -7.11 -20.89
N GLN A 430 13.37 -6.51 -21.50
CA GLN A 430 13.82 -6.82 -22.86
C GLN A 430 15.26 -7.30 -22.80
N VAL A 431 15.50 -8.53 -23.29
CA VAL A 431 16.86 -9.05 -23.46
C VAL A 431 17.36 -8.64 -24.84
N ILE A 432 18.54 -8.02 -24.87
CA ILE A 432 19.23 -7.63 -26.09
C ILE A 432 20.42 -8.57 -26.24
N LYS A 433 20.47 -9.26 -27.38
CA LYS A 433 21.58 -10.13 -27.75
C LYS A 433 22.26 -9.55 -28.96
N GLU A 434 23.55 -9.26 -28.82
CA GLU A 434 24.39 -8.82 -29.92
C GLU A 434 25.30 -9.98 -30.34
N THR A 435 25.61 -10.09 -31.63
CA THR A 435 26.55 -11.09 -32.15
C THR A 435 27.60 -10.35 -32.96
N HIS A 436 28.85 -10.41 -32.51
CA HIS A 436 29.95 -9.61 -33.08
C HIS A 436 30.73 -10.34 -34.17
N GLU A 437 30.28 -11.54 -34.55
CA GLU A 437 30.85 -12.33 -35.64
C GLU A 437 29.75 -12.63 -36.68
N PRO A 438 30.10 -12.71 -37.99
CA PRO A 438 29.15 -13.14 -39.01
C PRO A 438 28.59 -14.53 -38.72
N LEU A 439 27.31 -14.75 -39.05
CA LEU A 439 26.76 -16.10 -39.03
C LEU A 439 27.43 -16.95 -40.12
N GLY A 440 27.76 -18.19 -39.79
CA GLY A 440 28.33 -19.17 -40.73
C GLY A 440 27.31 -19.69 -41.74
N ASP A 441 27.65 -20.79 -42.43
CA ASP A 441 26.72 -21.46 -43.35
C ASP A 441 25.46 -21.92 -42.60
N TRP A 442 24.34 -21.99 -43.31
CA TRP A 442 23.07 -22.47 -42.77
C TRP A 442 23.08 -23.97 -42.47
N ARG A 443 24.03 -24.70 -43.06
CA ARG A 443 24.23 -26.13 -42.83
C ARG A 443 24.97 -26.37 -41.51
N TYR A 444 24.54 -27.39 -40.80
CA TYR A 444 25.26 -27.91 -39.65
C TYR A 444 26.29 -28.95 -40.10
N SER A 445 27.38 -29.09 -39.34
CA SER A 445 28.47 -30.04 -39.66
C SER A 445 28.02 -31.49 -39.79
N TYR A 446 26.95 -31.89 -39.10
CA TYR A 446 26.40 -33.26 -39.17
C TYR A 446 25.55 -33.53 -40.43
N MET A 447 25.24 -32.51 -41.25
CA MET A 447 24.47 -32.64 -42.48
C MET A 447 25.33 -32.95 -43.71
N GLN A 448 26.65 -33.13 -43.53
CA GLN A 448 27.61 -33.43 -44.58
C GLN A 448 27.80 -34.93 -44.80
#